data_AF-A0A661EKC0-F1
#
_entry.id   AF-A0A661EKC0-F1
#
_cell.length_a   1.000
_cell.length_b   1.000
_cell.length_c   1.000
_cell.angle_alpha   90.00
_cell.angle_beta   90.00
_cell.angle_gamma   90.00
#
_symmetry.space_group_name_H-M   'P 1'
#
loop_
_entity.id
_entity.type
_entity.pdbx_description
1 polymer ?
#
loop_
_entity_poly.entity_id
_entity_poly.type
_entity_poly.pdbx_seq_one_letter_code
_entity_poly.pdbx_strand_id
1 'polypeptide(L)' 'MLWVCAADITQAAGLSAAFQTYGGGDYGTAVVPPKPLPVIELVNELGEPFATTDLKGHPTILFFGFTHCPHVCPTTL' A
#
# COMPACT_ATOMS: atom_id res chain seq x y z
N MET A 1 11.74 -20.58 41.06
CA MET A 1 12.01 -19.37 40.26
C MET A 1 12.27 -19.63 38.77
N LEU A 2 12.99 -20.70 38.35
CA LEU A 2 13.31 -20.93 36.92
C LEU A 2 12.12 -21.39 36.03
N TRP A 3 11.06 -21.95 36.62
CA TRP A 3 9.92 -22.51 35.88
C TRP A 3 8.94 -21.45 35.35
N VAL A 4 8.92 -20.25 35.97
CA VAL A 4 8.02 -19.15 35.57
C VAL A 4 8.47 -18.53 34.25
N CYS A 5 9.78 -18.43 33.99
CA CYS A 5 10.32 -17.85 32.77
C CYS A 5 9.99 -18.64 31.49
N ALA A 6 9.71 -19.95 31.58
CA ALA A 6 9.43 -20.78 30.40
C ALA A 6 8.00 -20.57 29.86
N ALA A 7 7.04 -20.25 30.74
CA ALA A 7 5.64 -20.05 30.36
C ALA A 7 5.38 -18.69 29.69
N ASP A 8 6.20 -17.69 30.00
CA ASP A 8 6.12 -16.36 29.37
C ASP A 8 6.69 -16.35 27.95
N ILE A 9 7.69 -17.17 27.65
CA ILE A 9 8.32 -17.25 26.31
C ILE A 9 7.33 -17.78 25.26
N THR A 10 6.37 -18.63 25.64
CA THR A 10 5.39 -19.20 24.71
C THR A 10 4.23 -18.25 24.38
N GLN A 11 3.93 -17.24 25.23
CA GLN A 11 2.91 -16.22 24.95
C GLN A 11 3.47 -14.97 24.26
N ALA A 12 4.74 -14.64 24.48
CA ALA A 12 5.41 -13.53 23.81
C ALA A 12 5.67 -13.79 22.31
N ALA A 13 5.85 -15.05 21.90
CA ALA A 13 6.10 -15.41 20.50
C ALA A 13 4.83 -15.26 19.63
N GLY A 14 3.64 -15.53 20.17
CA GLY A 14 2.39 -15.43 19.41
C GLY A 14 1.94 -13.98 19.18
N LEU A 15 2.07 -13.13 20.21
CA LEU A 15 1.64 -11.73 20.15
C LEU A 15 2.65 -10.82 19.43
N SER A 16 3.96 -11.13 19.49
CA SER A 16 4.98 -10.36 18.77
C SER A 16 4.98 -10.63 17.26
N ALA A 17 4.66 -11.85 16.83
CA ALA A 17 4.52 -12.18 15.41
C ALA A 17 3.35 -11.44 14.74
N ALA A 18 2.21 -11.31 15.44
CA ALA A 18 1.04 -10.60 14.94
C ALA A 18 1.22 -9.07 14.92
N PHE A 19 1.90 -8.50 15.93
CA PHE A 19 2.12 -7.05 15.99
C PHE A 19 3.13 -6.55 14.93
N GLN A 20 4.17 -7.35 14.61
CA GLN A 20 5.14 -7.00 13.58
C GLN A 20 4.56 -7.03 12.15
N THR A 21 3.53 -7.83 11.89
CA THR A 21 2.89 -7.91 10.55
C THR A 21 1.70 -6.98 10.39
N TYR A 22 1.13 -6.44 11.48
CA TYR A 22 0.05 -5.44 11.44
C TYR A 22 0.55 -4.00 11.72
N GLY A 23 1.78 -3.85 12.21
CA GLY A 23 2.41 -2.55 12.46
C GLY A 23 2.87 -1.90 11.16
N GLY A 24 2.07 -0.96 10.63
CA GLY A 24 2.51 -0.05 9.58
C GLY A 24 3.70 0.77 10.07
N GLY A 25 4.88 0.51 9.50
CA GLY A 25 6.00 1.45 9.55
C GLY A 25 5.74 2.66 8.64
N ASP A 26 6.74 3.52 8.48
CA ASP A 26 6.67 4.73 7.62
C ASP A 26 6.41 4.44 6.12
N TYR A 27 6.18 3.18 5.75
CA TYR A 27 6.00 2.66 4.39
C TYR A 27 4.52 2.40 4.01
N GLY A 28 3.57 2.78 4.88
CA GLY A 28 2.14 2.67 4.62
C GLY A 28 1.49 1.40 5.17
N THR A 29 0.15 1.33 5.08
CA THR A 29 -0.68 0.27 5.62
C THR A 29 -1.45 -0.45 4.51
N ALA A 30 -1.56 -1.78 4.59
CA ALA A 30 -2.39 -2.55 3.68
C ALA A 30 -3.89 -2.24 3.89
N VAL A 31 -4.63 -2.06 2.79
CA VAL A 31 -6.09 -1.91 2.83
C VAL A 31 -6.73 -3.29 2.89
N VAL A 32 -7.29 -3.64 4.05
CA VAL A 32 -7.94 -4.93 4.29
C VAL A 32 -9.36 -4.70 4.83
N PRO A 33 -10.42 -5.16 4.15
CA PRO A 33 -10.40 -5.93 2.90
C PRO A 33 -10.04 -5.08 1.67
N PRO A 34 -9.53 -5.68 0.58
CA PRO A 34 -9.25 -4.97 -0.66
C PRO A 34 -10.50 -4.30 -1.23
N LYS A 35 -10.39 -3.03 -1.60
CA LYS A 35 -11.47 -2.28 -2.28
C LYS A 35 -11.32 -2.41 -3.80
N PRO A 36 -12.40 -2.70 -4.55
CA PRO A 36 -12.36 -2.68 -6.01
C PRO A 36 -11.98 -1.30 -6.55
N LEU A 37 -11.13 -1.27 -7.59
CA LEU A 37 -10.78 -0.05 -8.31
C LEU A 37 -11.98 0.40 -9.17
N PRO A 38 -12.37 1.68 -9.15
CA PRO A 38 -13.42 2.19 -10.02
C PRO A 38 -12.99 2.14 -11.49
N VAL A 39 -13.97 1.98 -12.38
CA VAL A 39 -13.75 2.10 -13.83
C VAL A 39 -13.74 3.58 -14.19
N ILE A 40 -12.61 4.06 -14.69
CA ILE A 40 -12.45 5.42 -15.21
C ILE A 40 -11.83 5.34 -16.61
N GLU A 41 -12.26 6.25 -17.47
CA GLU A 41 -11.74 6.42 -18.82
C GLU A 41 -10.83 7.66 -18.87
N LEU A 42 -9.69 7.49 -19.51
CA LEU A 42 -8.59 8.44 -19.61
C LEU A 42 -8.07 8.40 -21.04
N VAL A 43 -7.14 9.31 -21.35
CA VAL A 43 -6.39 9.31 -22.60
C VAL A 43 -4.91 9.17 -22.22
N ASN A 44 -4.21 8.22 -22.84
CA ASN A 44 -2.79 8.01 -22.59
C ASN A 44 -1.93 9.09 -23.28
N GLU A 45 -0.63 9.03 -23.06
CA GLU A 45 0.36 9.94 -23.64
C GLU A 45 0.46 9.87 -25.17
N LEU A 46 -0.03 8.78 -25.78
CA LEU A 46 -0.09 8.58 -27.23
C LEU A 46 -1.41 9.10 -27.85
N GLY A 47 -2.36 9.56 -27.02
CA GLY A 47 -3.67 10.03 -27.47
C GLY A 47 -4.72 8.92 -27.63
N GLU A 48 -4.45 7.73 -27.13
CA GLU A 48 -5.34 6.57 -27.22
C GLU A 48 -6.26 6.48 -26.00
N PRO A 49 -7.48 5.91 -26.15
CA PRO A 49 -8.34 5.62 -25.01
C PRO A 49 -7.67 4.64 -24.04
N PHE A 50 -7.72 4.94 -22.75
CA PHE A 50 -7.20 4.10 -21.68
C PHE A 50 -8.25 3.96 -20.56
N ALA A 51 -8.45 2.75 -20.05
CA ALA A 51 -9.34 2.51 -18.93
C ALA A 51 -8.64 1.75 -17.80
N THR A 52 -9.07 1.96 -16.56
CA THR A 52 -8.54 1.17 -15.42
C THR A 52 -8.85 -0.32 -15.51
N THR A 53 -9.76 -0.74 -16.40
CA THR A 53 -9.96 -2.15 -16.75
C THR A 53 -8.77 -2.78 -17.42
N ASP A 54 -7.95 -1.99 -18.11
CA ASP A 54 -6.77 -2.45 -18.85
C ASP A 54 -5.62 -2.82 -17.89
N LEU A 55 -5.70 -2.39 -16.62
CA LEU A 55 -4.76 -2.73 -15.56
C LEU A 55 -5.02 -4.11 -14.94
N LYS A 56 -6.12 -4.79 -15.29
CA LYS A 56 -6.48 -6.07 -14.67
C LYS A 56 -5.44 -7.14 -14.98
N GLY A 57 -5.02 -7.87 -13.93
CA GLY A 57 -4.05 -8.96 -14.06
C GLY A 57 -2.59 -8.48 -14.07
N HIS A 58 -2.34 -7.17 -14.00
CA HIS A 58 -1.01 -6.59 -13.94
C HIS A 58 -0.79 -5.88 -12.59
N PRO A 59 0.37 -6.07 -11.92
CA PRO A 59 0.71 -5.24 -10.77
C PRO A 59 0.91 -3.80 -11.24
N THR A 60 0.13 -2.86 -10.71
CA THR A 60 0.17 -1.46 -11.10
C THR A 60 0.35 -0.55 -9.90
N ILE A 61 1.23 0.44 -10.03
CA ILE A 61 1.41 1.52 -9.07
C ILE A 61 0.95 2.81 -9.76
N LEU A 62 0.00 3.53 -9.14
CA LEU A 62 -0.48 4.80 -9.65
C LEU A 62 0.08 5.95 -8.82
N PHE A 63 0.55 6.99 -9.52
CA PHE A 63 0.92 8.27 -8.93
C PHE A 63 -0.03 9.35 -9.45
N PHE A 64 -0.55 10.18 -8.55
CA PHE A 64 -1.41 11.30 -8.92
C PHE A 64 -0.58 12.59 -8.90
N GLY A 65 -0.41 13.23 -10.05
CA GLY A 65 0.36 14.47 -10.19
C GLY A 65 0.03 15.24 -11.47
N PHE A 66 0.62 16.42 -11.63
CA PHE A 66 0.51 17.28 -12.82
C PHE A 66 1.90 17.77 -13.23
N THR A 67 2.07 18.12 -14.51
CA THR A 67 3.38 18.51 -15.07
C THR A 67 3.71 20.00 -14.88
N HIS A 68 2.70 20.86 -14.70
CA HIS A 68 2.86 22.29 -14.49
C HIS A 68 2.19 22.74 -13.20
N CYS A 69 2.99 23.11 -12.20
CA CYS A 69 2.47 23.58 -10.92
C CYS A 69 2.21 25.08 -10.94
N PRO A 70 1.04 25.57 -10.51
CA PRO A 70 0.77 27.00 -10.46
C PRO A 70 1.50 27.75 -9.33
N HIS A 71 2.20 27.08 -8.38
CA HIS A 71 3.01 27.82 -7.40
C HIS A 71 4.10 27.05 -6.60
N VAL A 72 4.11 25.71 -6.56
CA VAL A 72 5.21 24.94 -5.91
C VAL A 72 5.51 23.70 -6.73
N CYS A 73 6.64 23.69 -7.45
CA CYS A 73 7.13 22.47 -8.11
C CYS A 73 7.16 21.35 -7.08
N PRO A 74 6.42 20.24 -7.27
CA PRO A 74 6.50 19.15 -6.32
C PRO A 74 7.94 18.66 -6.34
N THR A 75 8.60 18.78 -5.19
CA THR A 75 9.87 18.13 -4.92
C THR A 75 9.65 16.62 -5.04
N THR A 76 9.94 16.12 -6.25
CA THR A 76 10.27 14.74 -6.62
C THR A 76 9.22 13.64 -6.45
N LEU A 77 9.34 12.69 -7.39
CA LEU A 77 8.64 11.40 -7.56
C LEU A 77 8.74 10.48 -6.35
#